data_AF-A0A800KAJ8-F1
#
_entry.id   AF-A0A800KAJ8-F1
#
_cell.length_a   1.000
_cell.length_b   1.000
_cell.length_c   1.000
_cell.angle_alpha   90.00
_cell.angle_beta   90.00
_cell.angle_gamma   90.00
#
_symmetry.space_group_name_H-M   'P 1'
#
loop_
_entity.id
_entity.type
_entity.pdbx_description
1 polymer ?
#
loop_
_entity_poly.entity_id
_entity_poly.type
_entity_poly.pdbx_seq_one_letter_code
_entity_poly.pdbx_strand_id
1 'polypeptide(L)'
;MPIFFWLACDLPFSTKPSAEEDLFLVTHDYDGHVIHEKTAITISWSDITIEDFKEYRIEKAKIIAGDYYWVDLAHLPDSLTTSYVDTLDDDGTFQYRVRVVDQRDQYRHELSEEFVVPNISSLYIPDHYVHLETAFDTKFIDNGDSIIFRPGVHPGNHDLLGKDVVITSTHGPIITILIGITAQQSVIRIDKGKLDGVCIQNGNGLSGGGVWAGGTAVVTNCFIRNNLAVEDLTANMQIYPSGHGGGIFITDTALVTNCKIIKNRSRRGGGGVAADEFATIRNCIIFGNINDVAPSGEQEYPGGGLFVSNHSLGVTIKNCRFTRNRTESTGGGIFIGG
;
A
#
# COMPACT_ATOMS: atom_id res chain seq x y z
N MET A 1 19.51 -62.31 47.77
CA MET A 1 19.27 -61.32 46.70
C MET A 1 18.56 -62.02 45.56
N PRO A 2 17.27 -61.74 45.31
CA PRO A 2 16.63 -62.16 44.07
C PRO A 2 17.02 -61.19 42.95
N ILE A 3 17.52 -61.75 41.85
CA ILE A 3 17.82 -61.03 40.61
C ILE A 3 16.50 -60.74 39.92
N PHE A 4 16.10 -59.47 39.90
CA PHE A 4 14.98 -58.99 39.09
C PHE A 4 15.41 -58.98 37.62
N PHE A 5 14.82 -59.86 36.81
CA PHE A 5 14.82 -59.71 35.37
C PHE A 5 13.91 -58.54 35.01
N TRP A 6 14.50 -57.42 34.60
CA TRP A 6 13.78 -56.37 33.89
C TRP A 6 13.51 -56.84 32.47
N LEU A 7 12.26 -57.22 32.19
CA LEU A 7 11.73 -57.17 30.82
C LEU A 7 11.69 -55.69 30.44
N ALA A 8 12.64 -55.26 29.61
CA ALA A 8 12.56 -53.96 28.97
C ALA A 8 11.29 -53.93 28.11
N CYS A 9 10.37 -53.03 28.43
CA CYS A 9 9.27 -52.68 27.54
C CYS A 9 9.84 -52.26 26.18
N ASP A 10 9.35 -52.88 25.12
CA ASP A 10 9.50 -52.36 23.77
C ASP A 10 8.95 -50.94 23.72
N LEU A 11 9.76 -50.02 23.19
CA LEU A 11 9.41 -48.61 22.98
C LEU A 11 8.32 -48.51 21.90
N PRO A 12 7.32 -47.62 22.02
CA PRO A 12 6.29 -47.39 20.99
C PRO A 12 6.81 -46.76 19.68
N PHE A 13 8.13 -46.69 19.48
CA PHE A 13 8.77 -46.32 18.22
C PHE A 13 9.85 -47.33 17.80
N SER A 14 9.64 -48.62 18.06
CA SER A 14 10.49 -49.69 17.49
C SER A 14 10.19 -49.88 16.01
N THR A 15 10.73 -48.98 15.19
CA THR A 15 10.78 -49.16 13.74
C THR A 15 12.04 -49.97 13.43
N LYS A 16 11.87 -51.26 13.10
CA LYS A 16 12.84 -51.88 12.20
C LYS A 16 12.89 -51.01 10.94
N PRO A 17 14.07 -50.69 10.38
CA PRO A 17 14.14 -49.85 9.20
C PRO A 17 13.54 -50.63 8.02
N SER A 18 12.28 -50.34 7.68
CA SER A 18 11.73 -50.69 6.38
C SER A 18 12.28 -49.67 5.38
N ALA A 19 12.82 -50.17 4.28
CA ALA A 19 13.43 -49.38 3.22
C ALA A 19 12.37 -48.73 2.29
N GLU A 20 11.24 -48.28 2.84
CA GLU A 20 10.18 -47.55 2.13
C GLU A 20 9.92 -46.22 2.87
N GLU A 21 9.71 -45.18 2.08
CA GLU A 21 10.40 -43.89 2.21
C GLU A 21 9.70 -42.81 3.07
N ASP A 22 8.42 -42.90 3.44
CA ASP A 22 7.72 -41.93 4.32
C ASP A 22 6.70 -42.64 5.24
N LEU A 23 6.50 -42.17 6.49
CA LEU A 23 5.54 -42.75 7.46
C LEU A 23 4.07 -42.45 7.11
N PHE A 24 3.82 -41.29 6.53
CA PHE A 24 2.52 -40.83 6.04
C PHE A 24 2.72 -39.74 5.00
N LEU A 25 1.84 -39.65 4.01
CA LEU A 25 1.96 -38.63 2.98
C LEU A 25 1.36 -37.30 3.46
N VAL A 26 2.08 -36.19 3.29
CA VAL A 26 1.58 -34.81 3.45
C VAL A 26 1.44 -34.16 2.08
N THR A 27 0.29 -33.57 1.81
CA THR A 27 -0.02 -32.90 0.53
C THR A 27 -0.70 -31.56 0.76
N HIS A 28 -0.75 -30.73 -0.27
CA HIS A 28 -1.56 -29.52 -0.31
C HIS A 28 -2.34 -29.45 -1.64
N ASP A 29 -3.41 -28.66 -1.68
CA ASP A 29 -4.23 -28.47 -2.89
C ASP A 29 -3.85 -27.24 -3.73
N TYR A 30 -2.78 -26.52 -3.36
CA TYR A 30 -2.28 -25.40 -4.17
C TYR A 30 -1.76 -25.87 -5.53
N ASP A 31 -2.29 -25.28 -6.61
CA ASP A 31 -2.04 -25.68 -8.01
C ASP A 31 -1.00 -24.79 -8.74
N GLY A 32 -0.38 -23.84 -8.04
CA GLY A 32 0.62 -22.93 -8.61
C GLY A 32 0.05 -21.68 -9.29
N HIS A 33 -1.26 -21.40 -9.20
CA HIS A 33 -1.82 -20.18 -9.77
C HIS A 33 -1.38 -18.91 -9.01
N VAL A 34 -1.31 -17.78 -9.72
CA VAL A 34 -1.05 -16.48 -9.11
C VAL A 34 -2.22 -16.09 -8.19
N ILE A 35 -1.89 -15.67 -6.97
CA ILE A 35 -2.87 -15.18 -6.01
C ILE A 35 -2.75 -13.66 -5.87
N HIS A 36 -3.90 -12.97 -5.81
CA HIS A 36 -3.96 -11.51 -5.64
C HIS A 36 -4.54 -11.10 -4.28
N GLU A 37 -4.91 -12.09 -3.47
CA GLU A 37 -5.45 -11.93 -2.13
C GLU A 37 -5.10 -13.17 -1.31
N LYS A 38 -5.35 -13.08 0.00
CA LYS A 38 -5.16 -14.23 0.91
C LYS A 38 -5.98 -15.41 0.42
N THR A 39 -5.29 -16.44 -0.03
CA THR A 39 -5.91 -17.62 -0.62
C THR A 39 -5.81 -18.76 0.37
N ALA A 40 -6.98 -19.35 0.70
CA ALA A 40 -7.05 -20.51 1.56
C ALA A 40 -6.55 -21.73 0.81
N ILE A 41 -5.71 -22.53 1.46
CA ILE A 41 -5.26 -23.81 0.93
C ILE A 41 -5.43 -24.90 1.98
N THR A 42 -5.70 -26.11 1.52
CA THR A 42 -5.90 -27.27 2.38
C THR A 42 -4.63 -28.11 2.38
N ILE A 43 -4.00 -28.25 3.54
CA ILE A 43 -2.99 -29.27 3.80
C ILE A 43 -3.71 -30.53 4.24
N SER A 44 -3.37 -31.67 3.66
CA SER A 44 -3.94 -32.97 4.01
C SER A 44 -2.84 -33.98 4.29
N TRP A 45 -3.09 -34.90 5.21
CA TRP A 45 -2.19 -36.01 5.49
C TRP A 45 -2.92 -37.35 5.53
N SER A 46 -2.16 -38.43 5.30
CA SER A 46 -2.72 -39.79 5.34
C SER A 46 -3.28 -40.11 6.72
N ASP A 47 -4.38 -40.87 6.76
CA ASP A 47 -4.93 -41.39 8.00
C ASP A 47 -3.95 -42.39 8.64
N ILE A 48 -3.64 -42.17 9.92
CA ILE A 48 -2.68 -42.97 10.68
C ILE A 48 -3.14 -43.15 12.13
N THR A 49 -2.99 -44.36 12.64
CA THR A 49 -3.29 -44.69 14.04
C THR A 49 -2.01 -44.62 14.87
N ILE A 50 -2.05 -43.87 15.96
CA ILE A 50 -0.88 -43.64 16.82
C ILE A 50 -1.24 -43.92 18.27
N GLU A 51 -0.49 -44.83 18.89
CA GLU A 51 -0.60 -45.09 20.33
C GLU A 51 -0.11 -43.87 21.11
N ASP A 52 -0.79 -43.56 22.22
CA ASP A 52 -0.51 -42.39 23.04
C ASP A 52 -0.47 -41.07 22.24
N PHE A 53 -1.34 -40.91 21.25
CA PHE A 53 -1.45 -39.65 20.49
C PHE A 53 -1.72 -38.45 21.41
N LYS A 54 -1.02 -37.35 21.17
CA LYS A 54 -1.21 -36.07 21.85
C LYS A 54 -1.79 -35.02 20.90
N GLU A 55 -1.10 -34.75 19.80
CA GLU A 55 -1.51 -33.74 18.82
C GLU A 55 -0.78 -33.88 17.49
N TYR A 56 -1.39 -33.33 16.43
CA TYR A 56 -0.66 -32.93 15.22
C TYR A 56 -0.15 -31.50 15.39
N ARG A 57 1.09 -31.22 14.99
CA ARG A 57 1.61 -29.84 14.84
C ARG A 57 1.82 -29.54 13.37
N ILE A 58 1.20 -28.46 12.90
CA ILE A 58 1.27 -28.01 11.52
C ILE A 58 2.21 -26.82 11.46
N GLU A 59 3.20 -26.89 10.59
CA GLU A 59 4.20 -25.85 10.40
C GLU A 59 4.37 -25.54 8.91
N LYS A 60 4.71 -24.29 8.59
CA LYS A 60 5.05 -23.84 7.23
C LYS A 60 6.44 -23.22 7.23
N ALA A 61 7.30 -23.66 6.33
CA ALA A 61 8.55 -22.98 6.04
C ALA A 61 8.39 -21.99 4.89
N LYS A 62 8.98 -20.80 5.04
CA LYS A 62 9.40 -20.00 3.87
C LYS A 62 10.86 -20.33 3.58
N ILE A 63 11.18 -20.64 2.34
CA ILE A 63 12.54 -21.01 1.90
C ILE A 63 13.20 -19.77 1.31
N ILE A 64 14.34 -19.36 1.87
CA ILE A 64 15.09 -18.18 1.42
C ILE A 64 16.55 -18.59 1.25
N ALA A 65 17.07 -18.49 0.04
CA ALA A 65 18.45 -18.87 -0.29
C ALA A 65 18.84 -20.31 0.11
N GLY A 66 17.87 -21.24 0.14
CA GLY A 66 18.05 -22.64 0.54
C GLY A 66 17.88 -22.90 2.04
N ASP A 67 17.70 -21.87 2.86
CA ASP A 67 17.43 -22.00 4.29
C ASP A 67 15.92 -22.00 4.57
N TYR A 68 15.47 -22.85 5.49
CA TYR A 68 14.06 -23.01 5.86
C TYR A 68 13.73 -22.22 7.13
N TYR A 69 12.79 -21.29 7.02
CA TYR A 69 12.30 -20.49 8.14
C TYR A 69 10.90 -20.98 8.54
N TRP A 70 10.87 -21.89 9.52
CA TRP A 70 9.65 -22.54 9.99
C TRP A 70 8.81 -21.65 10.91
N VAL A 71 7.51 -21.62 10.67
CA VAL A 71 6.49 -20.98 11.51
C VAL A 71 5.48 -22.03 11.94
N ASP A 72 5.12 -22.00 13.23
CA ASP A 72 4.06 -22.83 13.82
C ASP A 72 2.69 -22.27 13.44
N LEU A 73 1.84 -23.10 12.83
CA LEU A 73 0.51 -22.70 12.34
C LEU A 73 -0.61 -23.19 13.27
N ALA A 74 -0.55 -24.45 13.69
CA ALA A 74 -1.63 -25.06 14.48
C ALA A 74 -1.21 -26.30 15.27
N HIS A 75 -1.91 -26.53 16.38
CA HIS A 75 -1.80 -27.69 17.25
C HIS A 75 -3.19 -28.34 17.33
N LEU A 76 -3.31 -29.57 16.83
CA LEU A 76 -4.59 -30.24 16.62
C LEU A 76 -4.66 -31.51 17.50
N PRO A 77 -5.42 -31.50 18.61
CA PRO A 77 -5.45 -32.60 19.58
C PRO A 77 -6.41 -33.74 19.18
N ASP A 78 -7.15 -33.60 18.08
CA ASP A 78 -8.05 -34.64 17.58
C ASP A 78 -7.28 -35.57 16.63
N SER A 79 -7.11 -36.83 17.04
CA SER A 79 -6.39 -37.84 16.26
C SER A 79 -7.07 -38.19 14.94
N LEU A 80 -8.37 -37.90 14.79
CA LEU A 80 -9.14 -38.15 13.57
C LEU A 80 -8.97 -37.04 12.53
N THR A 81 -8.29 -35.94 12.87
CA THR A 81 -8.06 -34.85 11.93
C THR A 81 -7.02 -35.27 10.89
N THR A 82 -7.34 -35.08 9.62
CA THR A 82 -6.49 -35.41 8.47
C THR A 82 -6.23 -34.21 7.54
N SER A 83 -6.67 -33.01 7.94
CA SER A 83 -6.47 -31.80 7.16
C SER A 83 -6.46 -30.53 8.00
N TYR A 84 -5.82 -29.48 7.48
CA TYR A 84 -5.80 -28.14 8.04
C TYR A 84 -5.87 -27.10 6.92
N VAL A 85 -6.59 -25.99 7.14
CA VAL A 85 -6.67 -24.89 6.17
C VAL A 85 -5.73 -23.77 6.61
N ASP A 86 -4.74 -23.47 5.78
CA ASP A 86 -3.82 -22.33 5.92
C ASP A 86 -4.20 -21.21 4.95
N THR A 87 -3.61 -20.03 5.12
CA THR A 87 -3.65 -18.93 4.14
C THR A 87 -2.27 -18.63 3.60
N LEU A 88 -2.16 -18.53 2.27
CA LEU A 88 -0.93 -18.18 1.58
C LEU A 88 -0.79 -16.67 1.41
N ASP A 89 0.45 -16.21 1.61
CA ASP A 89 0.98 -14.95 1.11
C ASP A 89 1.76 -15.27 -0.20
N ASP A 90 2.04 -14.28 -1.04
CA ASP A 90 2.87 -14.42 -2.23
C ASP A 90 4.39 -14.42 -1.92
N ASP A 91 5.20 -14.28 -2.97
CA ASP A 91 6.62 -13.97 -2.84
C ASP A 91 7.44 -15.03 -2.11
N GLY A 92 7.24 -16.30 -2.44
CA GLY A 92 7.98 -17.33 -1.75
C GLY A 92 7.91 -18.72 -2.33
N THR A 93 8.93 -19.49 -1.97
CA THR A 93 8.87 -20.94 -1.99
C THR A 93 8.55 -21.41 -0.59
N PHE A 94 7.62 -22.35 -0.46
CA PHE A 94 7.11 -22.83 0.81
C PHE A 94 7.12 -24.36 0.85
N GLN A 95 7.13 -24.88 2.08
CA GLN A 95 6.97 -26.31 2.35
C GLN A 95 6.20 -26.49 3.66
N TYR A 96 5.29 -27.44 3.70
CA TYR A 96 4.60 -27.81 4.93
C TYR A 96 5.31 -28.96 5.63
N ARG A 97 5.17 -28.96 6.96
CA ARG A 97 5.55 -30.08 7.81
C ARG A 97 4.41 -30.38 8.76
N VAL A 98 4.03 -31.65 8.83
CA VAL A 98 3.10 -32.16 9.84
C VAL A 98 3.90 -33.02 10.79
N ARG A 99 3.92 -32.64 12.07
CA ARG A 99 4.46 -33.50 13.12
C ARG A 99 3.33 -34.22 13.80
N VAL A 100 3.56 -35.48 14.15
CA VAL A 100 2.72 -36.18 15.11
C VAL A 100 3.46 -36.33 16.41
N VAL A 101 2.80 -35.94 17.50
CA VAL A 101 3.39 -35.89 18.84
C VAL A 101 2.64 -36.88 19.74
N ASP A 102 3.40 -37.64 20.55
CA ASP A 102 2.84 -38.53 21.56
C ASP A 102 2.71 -37.84 22.94
N GLN A 103 2.06 -38.50 23.90
CA GLN A 103 1.86 -38.00 25.28
C GLN A 103 3.19 -37.81 26.06
N ARG A 104 4.32 -38.28 25.53
CA ARG A 104 5.66 -38.13 26.10
C ARG A 104 6.48 -37.07 25.37
N ASP A 105 5.85 -36.27 24.50
CA ASP A 105 6.47 -35.24 23.66
C ASP A 105 7.54 -35.77 22.67
N GLN A 106 7.47 -37.06 22.33
CA GLN A 106 8.21 -37.62 21.21
C GLN A 106 7.46 -37.35 19.92
N TYR A 107 8.17 -37.13 18.82
CA TYR A 107 7.53 -36.83 17.54
C TYR A 107 8.21 -37.44 16.33
N ARG A 108 7.41 -37.68 15.30
CA ARG A 108 7.80 -37.92 13.91
C ARG A 108 7.19 -36.84 13.04
N HIS A 109 7.73 -36.61 11.85
CA HIS A 109 7.17 -35.63 10.93
C HIS A 109 7.37 -36.06 9.50
N GLU A 110 6.50 -35.56 8.64
CA GLU A 110 6.58 -35.70 7.19
C GLU A 110 6.41 -34.34 6.53
N LEU A 111 6.96 -34.21 5.33
CA LEU A 111 7.02 -32.97 4.57
C LEU A 111 6.08 -33.05 3.37
N SER A 112 5.50 -31.91 2.98
CA SER A 112 4.93 -31.78 1.65
C SER A 112 6.04 -31.62 0.61
N GLU A 113 5.70 -31.77 -0.66
CA GLU A 113 6.50 -31.19 -1.74
C GLU A 113 6.70 -29.68 -1.52
N GLU A 114 7.81 -29.15 -2.04
CA GLU A 114 8.02 -27.71 -2.12
C GLU A 114 7.15 -27.12 -3.22
N PHE A 115 6.58 -25.94 -2.96
CA PHE A 115 5.78 -25.23 -3.93
C PHE A 115 6.14 -23.74 -3.97
N VAL A 116 6.01 -23.14 -5.15
CA VAL A 116 6.31 -21.73 -5.38
C VAL A 116 5.00 -20.99 -5.52
N VAL A 117 4.80 -19.97 -4.68
CA VAL A 117 3.75 -18.97 -4.89
C VAL A 117 4.37 -17.83 -5.70
N PRO A 118 3.91 -17.60 -6.95
CA PRO A 118 4.48 -16.56 -7.80
C PRO A 118 4.36 -15.17 -7.17
N ASN A 119 5.39 -14.34 -7.35
CA ASN A 119 5.32 -12.93 -7.01
C ASN A 119 4.36 -12.18 -7.96
N ILE A 120 3.64 -11.19 -7.43
CA ILE A 120 2.93 -10.22 -8.25
C ILE A 120 3.60 -8.85 -8.20
N SER A 121 3.81 -8.26 -9.38
CA SER A 121 4.34 -6.90 -9.49
C SER A 121 3.24 -5.84 -9.68
N SER A 122 1.97 -6.27 -9.74
CA SER A 122 0.87 -5.34 -9.96
C SER A 122 -0.49 -5.85 -9.50
N LEU A 123 -1.29 -4.92 -8.97
CA LEU A 123 -2.71 -5.09 -8.69
C LEU A 123 -3.57 -4.17 -9.55
N TYR A 124 -4.76 -4.63 -9.92
CA TYR A 124 -5.70 -3.87 -10.74
C TYR A 124 -6.92 -3.44 -9.95
N ILE A 125 -7.36 -2.19 -10.14
CA ILE A 125 -8.60 -1.65 -9.58
C ILE A 125 -9.59 -1.40 -10.72
N PRO A 126 -10.81 -1.99 -10.71
CA PRO A 126 -11.41 -2.72 -9.59
C PRO A 126 -11.21 -4.25 -9.64
N ASP A 127 -10.46 -4.78 -10.62
CA ASP A 127 -10.44 -6.22 -10.92
C ASP A 127 -10.00 -7.11 -9.75
N HIS A 128 -8.94 -6.70 -9.02
CA HIS A 128 -8.41 -7.44 -7.87
C HIS A 128 -8.85 -6.80 -6.54
N TYR A 129 -8.84 -5.47 -6.48
CA TYR A 129 -9.27 -4.72 -5.31
C TYR A 129 -10.19 -3.58 -5.74
N VAL A 130 -11.22 -3.33 -4.94
CA VAL A 130 -12.13 -2.19 -5.16
C VAL A 130 -11.55 -0.89 -4.58
N HIS A 131 -10.81 -0.96 -3.48
CA HIS A 131 -10.31 0.20 -2.74
C HIS A 131 -8.79 0.33 -2.83
N LEU A 132 -8.32 1.55 -3.14
CA LEU A 132 -6.89 1.86 -3.32
C LEU A 132 -6.06 1.63 -2.07
N GLU A 133 -6.48 2.14 -0.91
CA GLU A 133 -5.73 1.98 0.35
C GLU A 133 -5.59 0.50 0.74
N THR A 134 -6.66 -0.29 0.58
CA THR A 134 -6.58 -1.74 0.85
C THR A 134 -5.58 -2.44 -0.08
N ALA A 135 -5.54 -2.08 -1.36
CA ALA A 135 -4.55 -2.59 -2.31
C ALA A 135 -3.13 -2.08 -2.00
N PHE A 136 -2.99 -0.89 -1.43
CA PHE A 136 -1.70 -0.30 -1.06
C PHE A 136 -1.13 -0.91 0.22
N ASP A 137 -1.97 -1.16 1.22
CA ASP A 137 -1.58 -1.71 2.53
C ASP A 137 -1.43 -3.23 2.54
N THR A 138 -1.89 -3.89 1.48
CA THR A 138 -1.75 -5.34 1.34
C THR A 138 -0.29 -5.79 1.33
N LYS A 139 -0.07 -7.06 1.70
CA LYS A 139 1.27 -7.68 1.67
C LYS A 139 1.73 -8.07 0.27
N PHE A 140 0.78 -8.20 -0.66
CA PHE A 140 1.02 -8.52 -2.08
C PHE A 140 1.48 -7.31 -2.91
N ILE A 141 1.69 -6.14 -2.29
CA ILE A 141 2.24 -4.95 -2.96
C ILE A 141 3.40 -4.41 -2.13
N ASP A 142 4.57 -4.49 -2.75
CA ASP A 142 5.85 -4.08 -2.20
C ASP A 142 6.39 -2.82 -2.89
N ASN A 143 7.53 -2.35 -2.37
CA ASN A 143 8.26 -1.25 -2.99
C ASN A 143 8.74 -1.64 -4.39
N GLY A 144 8.35 -0.86 -5.40
CA GLY A 144 8.64 -1.11 -6.81
C GLY A 144 7.45 -1.60 -7.61
N ASP A 145 6.39 -2.06 -6.94
CA ASP A 145 5.20 -2.59 -7.60
C ASP A 145 4.22 -1.50 -8.04
N SER A 146 3.17 -1.92 -8.76
CA SER A 146 2.19 -1.02 -9.34
C SER A 146 0.76 -1.31 -8.92
N ILE A 147 0.00 -0.28 -8.58
CA ILE A 147 -1.46 -0.36 -8.51
C ILE A 147 -2.03 0.37 -9.73
N ILE A 148 -2.78 -0.36 -10.54
CA ILE A 148 -3.18 0.05 -11.88
C ILE A 148 -4.70 0.17 -11.96
N PHE A 149 -5.18 1.39 -12.18
CA PHE A 149 -6.59 1.66 -12.38
C PHE A 149 -7.06 1.30 -13.79
N ARG A 150 -8.20 0.63 -13.86
CA ARG A 150 -9.07 0.57 -15.03
C ARG A 150 -9.77 1.92 -15.25
N PRO A 151 -10.25 2.21 -16.48
CA PRO A 151 -11.07 3.39 -16.75
C PRO A 151 -12.26 3.44 -15.82
N GLY A 152 -12.60 4.63 -15.34
CA GLY A 152 -13.72 4.82 -14.45
C GLY A 152 -13.54 5.98 -13.49
N VAL A 153 -14.60 6.21 -12.72
CA VAL A 153 -14.60 7.12 -11.58
C VAL A 153 -14.43 6.29 -10.32
N HIS A 154 -13.41 6.63 -9.54
CA HIS A 154 -13.00 5.93 -8.32
C HIS A 154 -13.14 6.90 -7.15
N PRO A 155 -14.23 6.83 -6.37
CA PRO A 155 -14.46 7.71 -5.24
C PRO A 155 -13.59 7.33 -4.05
N GLY A 156 -12.96 8.33 -3.42
CA GLY A 156 -12.16 8.12 -2.23
C GLY A 156 -11.20 9.25 -1.95
N ASN A 157 -10.70 9.25 -0.72
CA ASN A 157 -9.59 10.05 -0.26
C ASN A 157 -8.56 9.05 0.29
N HIS A 158 -7.31 9.16 -0.13
CA HIS A 158 -6.33 8.10 0.07
C HIS A 158 -5.00 8.61 0.62
N ASP A 159 -4.54 8.00 1.71
CA ASP A 159 -3.27 8.28 2.37
C ASP A 159 -2.23 7.21 2.01
N LEU A 160 -1.44 7.48 0.98
CA LEU A 160 -0.47 6.57 0.37
C LEU A 160 0.94 6.88 0.87
N LEU A 161 1.18 6.58 2.15
CA LEU A 161 2.41 6.99 2.84
C LEU A 161 3.37 5.81 3.06
N GLY A 162 4.68 6.08 2.99
CA GLY A 162 5.74 5.16 3.41
C GLY A 162 6.12 4.05 2.44
N LYS A 163 5.33 3.77 1.40
CA LYS A 163 5.68 2.79 0.35
C LYS A 163 6.00 3.44 -1.00
N ASP A 164 6.98 2.87 -1.69
CA ASP A 164 7.45 3.26 -3.02
C ASP A 164 6.67 2.50 -4.11
N VAL A 165 5.38 2.83 -4.27
CA VAL A 165 4.49 2.14 -5.21
C VAL A 165 4.13 3.08 -6.36
N VAL A 166 4.00 2.52 -7.57
CA VAL A 166 3.51 3.23 -8.75
C VAL A 166 1.99 3.13 -8.84
N ILE A 167 1.32 4.24 -8.59
CA ILE A 167 -0.12 4.38 -8.78
C ILE A 167 -0.38 4.93 -10.17
N THR A 168 -0.94 4.11 -11.06
CA THR A 168 -1.12 4.49 -12.46
C THR A 168 -2.44 4.00 -13.06
N SER A 169 -2.63 4.23 -14.35
CA SER A 169 -3.84 3.84 -15.06
C SER A 169 -3.53 3.22 -16.41
N THR A 170 -4.46 2.39 -16.87
CA THR A 170 -4.38 1.75 -18.19
C THR A 170 -4.74 2.69 -19.35
N HIS A 171 -5.47 3.78 -19.09
CA HIS A 171 -6.04 4.65 -20.15
C HIS A 171 -5.86 6.15 -19.90
N GLY A 172 -4.95 6.52 -18.99
CA GLY A 172 -4.57 7.90 -18.74
C GLY A 172 -5.62 8.75 -18.02
N PRO A 173 -5.30 10.03 -17.81
CA PRO A 173 -6.03 10.89 -16.89
C PRO A 173 -7.39 11.38 -17.42
N ILE A 174 -7.73 11.16 -18.69
CA ILE A 174 -8.99 11.68 -19.24
C ILE A 174 -10.18 10.87 -18.71
N ILE A 175 -10.00 9.56 -18.52
CA ILE A 175 -11.09 8.63 -18.18
C ILE A 175 -10.84 7.84 -16.88
N THR A 176 -9.65 7.92 -16.29
CA THR A 176 -9.38 7.41 -14.94
C THR A 176 -9.40 8.56 -13.95
N ILE A 177 -10.47 8.66 -13.18
CA ILE A 177 -10.78 9.81 -12.34
C ILE A 177 -10.85 9.37 -10.88
N LEU A 178 -9.92 9.85 -10.06
CA LEU A 178 -9.99 9.78 -8.60
C LEU A 178 -10.75 11.01 -8.10
N ILE A 179 -11.83 10.78 -7.35
CA ILE A 179 -12.74 11.84 -6.93
C ILE A 179 -12.87 11.87 -5.40
N GLY A 180 -12.56 13.02 -4.80
CA GLY A 180 -12.69 13.23 -3.36
C GLY A 180 -14.15 13.17 -2.92
N ILE A 181 -14.39 12.55 -1.76
CA ILE A 181 -15.72 12.39 -1.16
C ILE A 181 -15.82 12.97 0.24
N THR A 182 -14.69 13.23 0.91
CA THR A 182 -14.65 13.86 2.23
C THR A 182 -14.29 15.33 2.13
N ALA A 183 -14.62 16.08 3.20
CA ALA A 183 -14.15 17.43 3.40
C ALA A 183 -12.88 17.41 4.27
N GLN A 184 -12.01 18.40 4.07
CA GLN A 184 -10.77 18.61 4.81
C GLN A 184 -9.66 17.56 4.60
N GLN A 185 -9.80 16.64 3.64
CA GLN A 185 -8.73 15.71 3.23
C GLN A 185 -8.46 15.81 1.73
N SER A 186 -7.19 15.78 1.34
CA SER A 186 -6.80 15.65 -0.07
C SER A 186 -7.39 14.37 -0.68
N VAL A 187 -7.62 14.36 -1.99
CA VAL A 187 -7.99 13.10 -2.68
C VAL A 187 -6.84 12.10 -2.58
N ILE A 188 -5.61 12.57 -2.74
CA ILE A 188 -4.39 11.77 -2.58
C ILE A 188 -3.41 12.49 -1.68
N ARG A 189 -2.90 11.79 -0.66
CA ARG A 189 -1.69 12.16 0.08
C ARG A 189 -0.62 11.14 -0.26
N ILE A 190 0.56 11.58 -0.70
CA ILE A 190 1.66 10.70 -1.11
C ILE A 190 3.01 11.31 -0.70
N ASP A 191 3.89 10.53 -0.09
CA ASP A 191 5.23 10.97 0.36
C ASP A 191 6.39 10.21 -0.31
N LYS A 192 6.09 9.10 -0.98
CA LYS A 192 7.02 8.24 -1.72
C LYS A 192 6.30 7.59 -2.90
N GLY A 193 7.04 7.05 -3.86
CA GLY A 193 6.45 6.43 -5.03
C GLY A 193 6.01 7.43 -6.10
N LYS A 194 5.14 6.96 -6.99
CA LYS A 194 4.78 7.69 -8.20
C LYS A 194 3.27 7.68 -8.42
N LEU A 195 2.68 8.86 -8.57
CA LEU A 195 1.31 9.03 -9.08
C LEU A 195 1.37 9.42 -10.56
N ASP A 196 0.93 8.53 -11.45
CA ASP A 196 1.13 8.67 -12.89
C ASP A 196 -0.16 8.50 -13.70
N GLY A 197 -0.52 9.53 -14.48
CA GLY A 197 -1.51 9.36 -15.53
C GLY A 197 -2.95 9.21 -15.03
N VAL A 198 -3.32 9.88 -13.93
CA VAL A 198 -4.70 9.90 -13.41
C VAL A 198 -5.26 11.32 -13.33
N CYS A 199 -6.60 11.46 -13.35
CA CYS A 199 -7.25 12.71 -13.01
C CYS A 199 -7.60 12.72 -11.52
N ILE A 200 -7.30 13.83 -10.86
CA ILE A 200 -7.69 14.09 -9.46
C ILE A 200 -8.65 15.28 -9.46
N GLN A 201 -9.88 15.08 -8.99
CA GLN A 201 -10.88 16.16 -9.00
C GLN A 201 -11.84 16.17 -7.83
N ASN A 202 -12.47 17.34 -7.63
CA ASN A 202 -13.49 17.61 -6.62
C ASN A 202 -13.06 17.30 -5.17
N GLY A 203 -11.75 17.22 -4.93
CA GLY A 203 -11.19 17.14 -3.59
C GLY A 203 -11.40 18.42 -2.80
N ASN A 204 -11.59 18.26 -1.50
CA ASN A 204 -11.74 19.34 -0.55
C ASN A 204 -10.80 19.05 0.62
N GLY A 205 -9.59 19.60 0.57
CA GLY A 205 -8.50 19.29 1.52
C GLY A 205 -8.05 20.51 2.30
N LEU A 206 -7.43 20.30 3.48
CA LEU A 206 -6.81 21.40 4.21
C LEU A 206 -5.55 21.93 3.52
N SER A 207 -4.78 21.06 2.89
CA SER A 207 -3.61 21.43 2.09
C SER A 207 -3.55 20.49 0.89
N GLY A 208 -3.40 21.03 -0.31
CA GLY A 208 -3.40 20.17 -1.49
C GLY A 208 -4.79 19.57 -1.72
N GLY A 209 -5.79 20.41 -2.03
CA GLY A 209 -7.19 19.98 -2.12
C GLY A 209 -7.38 18.72 -2.98
N GLY A 210 -6.65 18.64 -4.09
CA GLY A 210 -6.53 17.42 -4.89
C GLY A 210 -5.44 16.50 -4.35
N VAL A 211 -4.20 17.00 -4.33
CA VAL A 211 -3.01 16.20 -3.99
C VAL A 211 -2.18 16.90 -2.93
N TRP A 212 -1.81 16.19 -1.88
CA TRP A 212 -0.68 16.54 -1.02
C TRP A 212 0.51 15.65 -1.42
N ALA A 213 1.63 16.26 -1.81
CA ALA A 213 2.83 15.57 -2.23
C ALA A 213 4.03 16.00 -1.38
N GLY A 214 4.60 15.06 -0.63
CA GLY A 214 5.77 15.28 0.24
C GLY A 214 6.89 14.28 -0.04
N GLY A 215 7.87 14.27 0.85
CA GLY A 215 9.05 13.40 0.81
C GLY A 215 9.75 13.40 -0.56
N THR A 216 9.72 12.24 -1.22
CA THR A 216 10.34 11.99 -2.53
C THR A 216 9.30 11.66 -3.62
N ALA A 217 8.01 11.87 -3.33
CA ALA A 217 6.93 11.52 -4.24
C ALA A 217 7.08 12.18 -5.62
N VAL A 218 6.70 11.44 -6.66
CA VAL A 218 6.66 11.93 -8.04
C VAL A 218 5.22 11.94 -8.55
N VAL A 219 4.69 13.14 -8.80
CA VAL A 219 3.37 13.31 -9.43
C VAL A 219 3.58 13.67 -10.90
N THR A 220 3.12 12.82 -11.81
CA THR A 220 3.35 13.03 -13.24
C THR A 220 2.19 12.66 -14.14
N ASN A 221 2.11 13.32 -15.31
CA ASN A 221 1.09 13.10 -16.33
C ASN A 221 -0.35 13.19 -15.81
N CYS A 222 -0.58 13.87 -14.68
CA CYS A 222 -1.87 13.94 -14.03
C CYS A 222 -2.69 15.16 -14.48
N PHE A 223 -4.02 15.03 -14.44
CA PHE A 223 -4.95 16.16 -14.55
C PHE A 223 -5.53 16.47 -13.17
N ILE A 224 -5.05 17.53 -12.54
CA ILE A 224 -5.47 17.96 -11.20
C ILE A 224 -6.44 19.13 -11.39
N ARG A 225 -7.74 18.90 -11.20
CA ARG A 225 -8.75 19.91 -11.55
C ARG A 225 -9.91 20.05 -10.58
N ASN A 226 -10.46 21.25 -10.50
CA ASN A 226 -11.67 21.55 -9.70
C ASN A 226 -11.56 21.10 -8.23
N ASN A 227 -10.36 21.12 -7.67
CA ASN A 227 -10.14 20.85 -6.26
C ASN A 227 -10.12 22.15 -5.46
N LEU A 228 -10.41 22.03 -4.16
CA LEU A 228 -10.50 23.15 -3.24
C LEU A 228 -9.61 22.90 -2.01
N ALA A 229 -8.73 23.85 -1.70
CA ALA A 229 -8.07 23.92 -0.40
C ALA A 229 -8.90 24.79 0.54
N VAL A 230 -9.43 24.19 1.61
CA VAL A 230 -10.22 24.87 2.65
C VAL A 230 -9.37 25.18 3.87
N GLU A 231 -9.82 26.13 4.67
CA GLU A 231 -9.20 26.46 5.93
C GLU A 231 -9.77 25.63 7.08
N ASP A 232 -8.92 25.37 8.06
CA ASP A 232 -9.32 25.00 9.41
C ASP A 232 -9.15 26.25 10.28
N LEU A 233 -10.28 26.72 10.83
CA LEU A 233 -10.34 27.92 11.68
C LEU A 233 -9.67 27.72 13.05
N THR A 234 -9.41 26.48 13.42
CA THR A 234 -8.77 26.10 14.68
C THR A 234 -7.29 25.73 14.51
N ALA A 235 -6.82 25.57 13.26
CA ALA A 235 -5.46 25.17 12.98
C ALA A 235 -4.45 26.26 13.35
N ASN A 236 -3.37 25.86 14.01
CA ASN A 236 -2.20 26.71 14.16
C ASN A 236 -1.48 26.80 12.80
N MET A 237 -1.65 27.96 12.15
CA MET A 237 -1.08 28.25 10.83
C MET A 237 0.45 28.28 10.79
N GLN A 238 1.13 28.33 11.94
CA GLN A 238 2.59 28.22 11.98
C GLN A 238 3.08 26.78 11.74
N ILE A 239 2.18 25.80 11.81
CA ILE A 239 2.52 24.37 11.74
C ILE A 239 1.90 23.71 10.50
N TYR A 240 0.70 24.14 10.12
CA TYR A 240 -0.06 23.51 9.04
C TYR A 240 -0.38 24.52 7.94
N PRO A 241 -0.03 24.23 6.67
CA PRO A 241 -0.33 25.09 5.52
C PRO A 241 -1.82 24.99 5.12
N SER A 242 -2.71 25.09 6.11
CA SER A 242 -4.16 25.03 5.94
C SER A 242 -4.64 26.13 4.98
N GLY A 243 -5.54 25.79 4.07
CA GLY A 243 -6.05 26.66 3.01
C GLY A 243 -5.13 26.84 1.80
N HIS A 244 -4.00 26.12 1.71
CA HIS A 244 -3.04 26.28 0.61
C HIS A 244 -3.05 25.13 -0.41
N GLY A 245 -2.73 25.45 -1.66
CA GLY A 245 -2.55 24.46 -2.73
C GLY A 245 -3.87 23.86 -3.16
N GLY A 246 -4.74 24.66 -3.78
CA GLY A 246 -6.08 24.20 -4.17
C GLY A 246 -6.07 22.91 -4.98
N GLY A 247 -5.17 22.85 -5.97
CA GLY A 247 -4.92 21.63 -6.72
C GLY A 247 -3.93 20.73 -6.02
N ILE A 248 -2.73 21.25 -5.74
CA ILE A 248 -1.65 20.48 -5.15
C ILE A 248 -0.85 21.32 -4.14
N PHE A 249 -0.50 20.70 -3.02
CA PHE A 249 0.52 21.19 -2.09
C PHE A 249 1.76 20.31 -2.23
N ILE A 250 2.92 20.92 -2.41
CA ILE A 250 4.19 20.25 -2.68
C ILE A 250 5.18 20.69 -1.60
N THR A 251 5.82 19.74 -0.92
CA THR A 251 6.83 20.00 0.11
C THR A 251 8.00 19.02 0.01
N ASP A 252 8.98 19.14 0.91
CA ASP A 252 10.20 18.36 0.92
C ASP A 252 10.91 18.44 -0.44
N THR A 253 11.20 17.29 -1.05
CA THR A 253 11.86 17.17 -2.36
C THR A 253 10.94 16.67 -3.46
N ALA A 254 9.62 16.66 -3.22
CA ALA A 254 8.64 16.11 -4.14
C ALA A 254 8.69 16.79 -5.52
N LEU A 255 8.47 15.98 -6.56
CA LEU A 255 8.52 16.39 -7.96
C LEU A 255 7.13 16.33 -8.59
N VAL A 256 6.68 17.47 -9.13
CA VAL A 256 5.48 17.54 -9.97
C VAL A 256 5.89 17.84 -11.39
N THR A 257 5.59 16.94 -12.34
CA THR A 257 6.02 17.12 -13.72
C THR A 257 5.05 16.64 -14.79
N ASN A 258 4.97 17.36 -15.90
CA ASN A 258 4.07 17.04 -17.02
C ASN A 258 2.58 17.02 -16.62
N CYS A 259 2.20 17.76 -15.58
CA CYS A 259 0.83 17.82 -15.08
C CYS A 259 0.05 19.00 -15.65
N LYS A 260 -1.28 18.85 -15.72
CA LYS A 260 -2.20 19.95 -15.95
C LYS A 260 -2.97 20.25 -14.67
N ILE A 261 -2.76 21.45 -14.13
CA ILE A 261 -3.32 21.91 -12.85
C ILE A 261 -4.32 23.03 -13.17
N ILE A 262 -5.61 22.68 -13.17
CA ILE A 262 -6.65 23.45 -13.85
C ILE A 262 -7.83 23.77 -12.94
N LYS A 263 -8.26 25.05 -12.88
CA LYS A 263 -9.51 25.45 -12.20
C LYS A 263 -9.61 25.00 -10.74
N ASN A 264 -8.48 24.88 -10.06
CA ASN A 264 -8.46 24.62 -8.63
C ASN A 264 -8.58 25.94 -7.86
N ARG A 265 -9.01 25.85 -6.60
CA ARG A 265 -9.29 26.99 -5.74
C ARG A 265 -8.64 26.82 -4.38
N SER A 266 -8.16 27.90 -3.78
CA SER A 266 -7.64 27.91 -2.41
C SER A 266 -8.28 29.01 -1.60
N ARG A 267 -8.35 28.87 -0.27
CA ARG A 267 -8.75 29.96 0.63
C ARG A 267 -7.61 30.88 1.04
N ARG A 268 -6.37 30.39 1.05
CA ARG A 268 -5.19 31.16 1.47
C ARG A 268 -4.12 31.28 0.43
N GLY A 269 -3.65 30.24 -0.25
CA GLY A 269 -2.54 30.50 -1.17
C GLY A 269 -2.35 29.40 -2.17
N GLY A 270 -1.96 29.77 -3.38
CA GLY A 270 -1.69 28.79 -4.39
C GLY A 270 -2.96 28.12 -4.86
N GLY A 271 -3.85 28.91 -5.49
CA GLY A 271 -5.11 28.39 -6.03
C GLY A 271 -4.91 27.13 -6.85
N GLY A 272 -3.83 27.09 -7.65
CA GLY A 272 -3.37 25.88 -8.32
C GLY A 272 -2.40 25.07 -7.45
N VAL A 273 -1.28 25.71 -7.09
CA VAL A 273 -0.15 25.05 -6.44
C VAL A 273 0.33 25.88 -5.26
N ALA A 274 0.58 25.23 -4.13
CA ALA A 274 1.44 25.78 -3.09
C ALA A 274 2.71 24.92 -3.02
N ALA A 275 3.87 25.58 -2.95
CA ALA A 275 5.17 24.92 -2.91
C ALA A 275 5.94 25.38 -1.68
N ASP A 276 6.55 24.41 -1.00
CA ASP A 276 7.40 24.64 0.17
C ASP A 276 8.73 23.89 0.08
N GLU A 277 9.66 24.25 0.97
CA GLU A 277 10.98 23.64 1.15
C GLU A 277 11.81 23.56 -0.15
N PHE A 278 11.99 22.37 -0.74
CA PHE A 278 12.78 22.10 -1.96
C PHE A 278 11.91 21.59 -3.12
N ALA A 279 10.60 21.87 -3.09
CA ALA A 279 9.64 21.43 -4.08
C ALA A 279 10.07 21.77 -5.52
N THR A 280 9.82 20.82 -6.44
CA THR A 280 10.18 20.98 -7.84
C THR A 280 8.96 20.84 -8.76
N ILE A 281 8.76 21.82 -9.65
CA ILE A 281 7.66 21.85 -10.63
C ILE A 281 8.25 22.00 -12.03
N ARG A 282 7.98 21.04 -12.93
CA ARG A 282 8.55 21.04 -14.28
C ARG A 282 7.57 20.69 -15.38
N ASN A 283 7.60 21.41 -16.49
CA ASN A 283 6.79 21.09 -17.69
C ASN A 283 5.27 21.05 -17.41
N CYS A 284 4.80 21.86 -16.46
CA CYS A 284 3.39 21.87 -16.06
C CYS A 284 2.61 22.99 -16.73
N ILE A 285 1.31 22.78 -16.92
CA ILE A 285 0.35 23.83 -17.29
C ILE A 285 -0.49 24.16 -16.05
N ILE A 286 -0.40 25.40 -15.58
CA ILE A 286 -1.15 25.92 -14.45
C ILE A 286 -2.16 26.95 -15.00
N PHE A 287 -3.43 26.55 -15.11
CA PHE A 287 -4.43 27.32 -15.84
C PHE A 287 -5.72 27.57 -15.07
N GLY A 288 -6.16 28.83 -15.04
CA GLY A 288 -7.49 29.18 -14.54
C GLY A 288 -7.70 28.89 -13.05
N ASN A 289 -6.63 28.77 -12.26
CA ASN A 289 -6.72 28.55 -10.83
C ASN A 289 -6.93 29.86 -10.08
N ILE A 290 -7.59 29.80 -8.93
CA ILE A 290 -8.08 30.98 -8.23
C ILE A 290 -7.70 30.89 -6.75
N ASN A 291 -7.15 31.97 -6.20
CA ASN A 291 -7.24 32.18 -4.76
C ASN A 291 -8.54 32.91 -4.46
N ASP A 292 -9.35 32.36 -3.57
CA ASP A 292 -10.66 32.88 -3.24
C ASP A 292 -10.55 34.18 -2.45
N VAL A 293 -11.53 35.06 -2.65
CA VAL A 293 -11.66 36.31 -1.92
C VAL A 293 -11.76 36.00 -0.43
N ALA A 294 -10.93 36.67 0.37
CA ALA A 294 -10.94 36.54 1.81
C ALA A 294 -12.28 37.06 2.39
N PRO A 295 -12.75 36.51 3.53
CA PRO A 295 -13.88 37.08 4.25
C PRO A 295 -13.63 38.55 4.64
N SER A 296 -14.72 39.31 4.81
CA SER A 296 -14.63 40.72 5.20
C SER A 296 -13.86 40.88 6.52
N GLY A 297 -12.78 41.67 6.49
CA GLY A 297 -11.94 41.94 7.66
C GLY A 297 -10.65 41.12 7.71
N GLU A 298 -10.45 40.19 6.77
CA GLU A 298 -9.21 39.44 6.62
C GLU A 298 -8.33 39.98 5.49
N GLN A 299 -7.04 39.68 5.55
CA GLN A 299 -6.10 40.06 4.50
C GLN A 299 -6.27 39.14 3.28
N GLU A 300 -6.36 39.74 2.09
CA GLU A 300 -6.35 39.00 0.83
C GLU A 300 -5.01 38.32 0.60
N TYR A 301 -5.08 37.04 0.27
CA TYR A 301 -3.87 36.25 0.15
C TYR A 301 -3.37 36.11 -1.30
N PRO A 302 -2.05 36.01 -1.52
CA PRO A 302 -1.47 36.05 -2.85
C PRO A 302 -1.41 34.68 -3.55
N GLY A 303 -0.97 34.66 -4.81
CA GLY A 303 -0.63 33.41 -5.52
C GLY A 303 -1.82 32.66 -6.11
N GLY A 304 -2.47 33.22 -7.14
CA GLY A 304 -3.60 32.55 -7.81
C GLY A 304 -3.21 31.24 -8.50
N GLY A 305 -2.06 31.23 -9.19
CA GLY A 305 -1.53 30.05 -9.87
C GLY A 305 -0.61 29.23 -8.97
N LEU A 306 0.47 29.85 -8.52
CA LEU A 306 1.46 29.28 -7.61
C LEU A 306 1.76 30.24 -6.47
N PHE A 307 1.82 29.71 -5.25
CA PHE A 307 2.35 30.36 -4.06
C PHE A 307 3.59 29.61 -3.59
N VAL A 308 4.70 30.33 -3.40
CA VAL A 308 5.91 29.81 -2.75
C VAL A 308 6.02 30.44 -1.37
N SER A 309 6.16 29.60 -0.34
CA SER A 309 6.24 30.01 1.06
C SER A 309 7.52 30.81 1.34
N ASN A 310 7.47 31.72 2.31
CA ASN A 310 8.66 32.43 2.83
C ASN A 310 9.57 31.54 3.68
N HIS A 311 9.11 30.33 4.01
CA HIS A 311 9.92 29.29 4.68
C HIS A 311 10.66 28.39 3.69
N SER A 312 10.41 28.55 2.38
CA SER A 312 11.01 27.73 1.36
C SER A 312 12.52 27.96 1.22
N LEU A 313 13.26 26.89 0.96
CA LEU A 313 14.74 26.90 0.91
C LEU A 313 15.27 26.83 -0.53
N GLY A 314 14.53 26.23 -1.46
CA GLY A 314 15.03 25.95 -2.80
C GLY A 314 13.98 25.48 -3.80
N VAL A 315 12.87 26.19 -3.93
CA VAL A 315 11.82 25.83 -4.90
C VAL A 315 12.26 26.05 -6.34
N THR A 316 12.13 25.02 -7.18
CA THR A 316 12.50 25.09 -8.60
C THR A 316 11.28 25.01 -9.50
N ILE A 317 11.11 26.02 -10.37
CA ILE A 317 10.05 26.06 -11.38
C ILE A 317 10.69 26.14 -12.77
N LYS A 318 10.43 25.15 -13.63
CA LYS A 318 11.06 25.09 -14.96
C LYS A 318 10.08 24.68 -16.06
N ASN A 319 10.11 25.38 -17.19
CA ASN A 319 9.29 25.08 -18.37
C ASN A 319 7.78 25.02 -18.07
N CYS A 320 7.31 25.81 -17.12
CA CYS A 320 5.89 25.84 -16.74
C CYS A 320 5.16 26.98 -17.44
N ARG A 321 3.89 26.77 -17.77
CA ARG A 321 3.01 27.79 -18.32
C ARG A 321 1.92 28.17 -17.32
N PHE A 322 1.91 29.45 -16.92
CA PHE A 322 0.88 30.03 -16.08
C PHE A 322 -0.07 30.88 -16.94
N THR A 323 -1.37 30.63 -16.89
CA THR A 323 -2.33 31.35 -17.74
C THR A 323 -3.68 31.49 -17.06
N ARG A 324 -4.26 32.70 -17.08
CA ARG A 324 -5.60 33.01 -16.52
C ARG A 324 -5.79 32.64 -15.04
N ASN A 325 -4.70 32.53 -14.28
CA ASN A 325 -4.79 32.36 -12.84
C ASN A 325 -5.10 33.71 -12.17
N ARG A 326 -5.85 33.70 -11.07
CA ARG A 326 -6.37 34.93 -10.43
C ARG A 326 -6.23 34.89 -8.91
N THR A 327 -5.93 36.03 -8.33
CA THR A 327 -6.15 36.38 -6.92
C THR A 327 -6.58 37.85 -6.89
N GLU A 328 -7.30 38.28 -5.85
CA GLU A 328 -7.58 39.70 -5.58
C GLU A 328 -6.38 40.39 -4.90
N SER A 329 -5.37 39.62 -4.50
CA SER A 329 -4.09 40.10 -3.97
C SER A 329 -3.00 40.11 -5.06
N THR A 330 -1.74 39.99 -4.66
CA THR A 330 -0.58 39.98 -5.55
C THR A 330 -0.28 38.59 -6.12
N GLY A 331 0.31 38.55 -7.32
CA GLY A 331 0.80 37.30 -7.92
C GLY A 331 -0.30 36.40 -8.50
N GLY A 332 -1.10 36.92 -9.44
CA GLY A 332 -2.09 36.12 -10.18
C GLY A 332 -1.48 34.84 -10.80
N GLY A 333 -0.31 34.96 -11.43
CA GLY A 333 0.44 33.81 -11.95
C GLY A 333 1.25 33.08 -10.88
N ILE A 334 2.24 33.77 -10.32
CA ILE A 334 3.15 33.27 -9.29
C ILE A 334 3.30 34.36 -8.24
N PHE A 335 3.27 33.96 -6.97
CA PHE A 335 3.74 34.75 -5.84
C PHE A 335 4.87 34.00 -5.13
N ILE A 336 5.90 34.73 -4.71
CA ILE A 336 7.00 34.21 -3.90
C ILE A 336 7.03 35.02 -2.61
N GLY A 337 6.78 34.37 -1.48
CA GLY A 337 6.89 34.96 -0.16
C GLY A 337 8.36 35.15 0.21
N GLY A 338 8.72 36.35 0.67
CA GLY A 338 10.08 36.72 1.04
C GLY A 338 10.17 38.18 1.42
#